data_AF-A0A8J7J9Z6-F1
#
_entry.id   AF-A0A8J7J9Z6-F1
#
_cell.length_a   1.000
_cell.length_b   1.000
_cell.length_c   1.000
_cell.angle_alpha   90.00
_cell.angle_beta   90.00
_cell.angle_gamma   90.00
#
_symmetry.space_group_name_H-M   'P 1'
#
loop_
_entity.id
_entity.type
_entity.pdbx_description
1 polymer ?
#
loop_
_entity_poly.entity_id
_entity_poly.type
_entity_poly.pdbx_seq_one_letter_code
_entity_poly.pdbx_strand_id
1 'polypeptide(L)'
;MISNIQQPLQVNPTLSTILTELGEECEKVTFLLSQLKLANLTDDQKGDILAELTGSVSHLHVHTEDLPELIQDEIFALPSDLEND
;
A
#
# COMPACT_ATOMS: atom_id res chain seq x y z
N MET A 1 -17.09 -7.25 -17.32
CA MET A 1 -15.62 -7.35 -17.27
C MET A 1 -15.08 -6.05 -17.83
N ILE A 2 -14.84 -5.06 -16.98
CA ILE A 2 -14.15 -3.85 -17.42
C ILE A 2 -12.68 -4.18 -17.22
N SER A 3 -11.94 -4.37 -18.32
CA SER A 3 -10.49 -4.46 -18.27
C SER A 3 -9.99 -3.12 -17.74
N ASN A 4 -9.67 -3.07 -16.45
CA ASN A 4 -8.91 -1.97 -15.87
C ASN A 4 -7.50 -2.09 -16.46
N ILE A 5 -7.27 -1.45 -17.60
CA ILE A 5 -5.92 -1.14 -18.05
C ILE A 5 -5.45 -0.04 -17.11
N GLN A 6 -5.02 -0.42 -15.91
CA GLN A 6 -4.28 0.46 -15.03
C GLN A 6 -2.99 0.81 -15.77
N GLN A 7 -2.92 2.04 -16.25
CA GLN A 7 -1.68 2.57 -16.78
C GLN A 7 -0.67 2.55 -15.63
N PRO A 8 0.55 2.04 -15.84
CA PRO A 8 1.58 2.05 -14.81
C PRO A 8 1.85 3.50 -14.40
N LEU A 9 1.94 3.71 -13.09
CA LEU A 9 2.23 5.01 -12.51
C LEU A 9 3.55 5.53 -13.09
N GLN A 10 3.52 6.69 -13.75
CA GLN A 10 4.68 7.28 -14.40
C GLN A 10 5.54 8.01 -13.36
N VAL A 11 6.17 7.23 -12.47
CA VAL A 11 7.08 7.70 -11.43
C VAL A 11 8.40 6.92 -11.51
N ASN A 12 9.40 7.29 -10.70
CA ASN A 12 10.62 6.50 -10.60
C ASN A 12 10.30 5.00 -10.34
N PRO A 13 10.97 4.05 -11.00
CA PRO A 13 10.68 2.62 -10.86
C PRO A 13 10.65 2.12 -9.41
N THR A 14 11.51 2.65 -8.55
CA THR A 14 11.56 2.29 -7.13
C THR A 14 10.28 2.71 -6.42
N LEU A 15 9.84 3.95 -6.61
CA LEU A 15 8.59 4.46 -6.05
C LEU A 15 7.39 3.69 -6.60
N SER A 16 7.39 3.37 -7.90
CA SER A 16 6.33 2.56 -8.51
C SER A 16 6.20 1.19 -7.84
N THR A 17 7.32 0.48 -7.61
CA THR A 17 7.31 -0.83 -6.94
C THR A 17 6.81 -0.72 -5.51
N ILE A 18 7.33 0.23 -4.72
CA ILE A 18 6.91 0.42 -3.33
C ILE A 18 5.42 0.77 -3.23
N LEU A 19 4.89 1.61 -4.13
CA LEU A 19 3.46 1.94 -4.14
C LEU A 19 2.58 0.75 -4.52
N THR A 20 3.04 -0.14 -5.42
CA THR A 20 2.37 -1.40 -5.71
C THR A 20 2.34 -2.30 -4.48
N GLU A 21 3.49 -2.55 -3.85
CA GLU A 21 3.60 -3.40 -2.66
C GLU A 21 2.80 -2.85 -1.47
N LEU A 22 2.85 -1.52 -1.26
CA LEU A 22 2.04 -0.84 -0.24
C LEU A 22 0.54 -1.05 -0.48
N GLY A 23 0.10 -0.95 -1.73
CA GLY A 23 -1.28 -1.20 -2.13
C GLY A 23 -1.73 -2.63 -1.79
N GLU A 24 -0.94 -3.63 -2.20
CA GLU A 24 -1.19 -5.04 -1.90
C GLU A 24 -1.29 -5.31 -0.38
N GLU A 25 -0.39 -4.72 0.40
CA GLU A 25 -0.37 -4.89 1.85
C GLU A 25 -1.55 -4.17 2.53
N CYS A 26 -1.96 -3.00 2.04
CA CYS A 26 -3.16 -2.30 2.51
C CYS A 26 -4.45 -3.09 2.25
N GLU A 27 -4.56 -3.71 1.07
CA GLU A 27 -5.66 -4.61 0.74
C GLU A 27 -5.70 -5.81 1.70
N LYS A 28 -4.54 -6.42 1.97
CA LYS A 28 -4.42 -7.53 2.91
C LYS A 28 -4.84 -7.15 4.33
N VAL A 29 -4.40 -6.00 4.84
CA VAL A 29 -4.85 -5.48 6.15
C VAL A 29 -6.36 -5.30 6.18
N THR A 30 -6.93 -4.69 5.14
CA THR A 30 -8.38 -4.46 5.05
C THR A 30 -9.14 -5.79 5.05
N PHE A 31 -8.65 -6.77 4.31
CA PHE A 31 -9.20 -8.12 4.27
C PHE A 31 -9.16 -8.80 5.65
N LEU A 32 -8.01 -8.81 6.33
CA LEU A 32 -7.86 -9.43 7.66
C LEU A 32 -8.75 -8.76 8.71
N LEU A 33 -8.84 -7.43 8.70
CA LEU A 33 -9.75 -6.68 9.56
C LEU A 33 -11.21 -7.01 9.28
N SER A 34 -11.58 -7.30 8.04
CA SER A 34 -12.93 -7.76 7.69
C SER A 34 -13.21 -9.16 8.24
N GLN A 35 -12.22 -10.06 8.21
CA GLN A 35 -12.34 -11.41 8.78
C GLN A 35 -12.53 -11.36 10.30
N LEU A 36 -11.83 -10.47 11.01
CA LEU A 36 -11.99 -10.28 12.46
C LEU A 36 -13.41 -9.84 12.87
N LYS A 37 -14.23 -9.33 11.95
CA LYS A 37 -15.62 -8.94 12.22
C LYS A 37 -16.62 -10.10 12.10
N LEU A 38 -16.17 -11.30 11.70
CA LEU A 38 -17.04 -12.47 11.59
C LEU A 38 -17.48 -12.95 12.98
N ALA A 39 -18.77 -13.23 13.15
CA ALA A 39 -19.38 -13.50 14.45
C ALA A 39 -18.97 -14.84 15.09
N ASN A 40 -18.37 -15.77 14.33
CA ASN A 40 -18.16 -17.17 14.74
C ASN A 40 -16.72 -17.67 14.52
N LEU A 41 -15.72 -16.82 14.73
CA LEU A 41 -14.32 -17.26 14.70
C LEU A 41 -14.02 -18.17 15.90
N THR A 42 -13.35 -19.29 15.66
CA THR A 42 -12.69 -20.04 16.73
C THR A 42 -11.48 -19.26 17.25
N ASP A 43 -11.01 -19.59 18.46
CA ASP A 43 -9.80 -18.95 19.02
C ASP A 43 -8.56 -19.19 18.14
N ASP A 44 -8.44 -20.37 17.53
CA ASP A 44 -7.36 -20.69 16.59
C ASP A 44 -7.43 -19.80 15.33
N GLN A 45 -8.61 -19.70 14.70
CA GLN A 45 -8.80 -18.83 13.52
C GLN A 45 -8.52 -17.37 13.85
N LYS A 46 -8.96 -16.91 15.03
CA LYS A 46 -8.67 -15.56 15.50
C LYS A 46 -7.17 -15.36 15.71
N GLY A 47 -6.48 -16.35 16.28
CA GLY A 47 -5.03 -16.35 16.47
C GLY A 47 -4.29 -16.23 15.13
N ASP A 48 -4.65 -17.04 14.14
CA ASP A 48 -4.06 -17.02 12.80
C ASP A 48 -4.24 -15.65 12.13
N ILE A 49 -5.47 -15.12 12.15
CA ILE A 49 -5.76 -13.79 11.56
C ILE A 49 -4.95 -12.69 12.25
N LEU A 50 -4.80 -12.74 13.57
CA LEU A 50 -4.01 -11.75 14.32
C LEU A 50 -2.50 -11.87 14.05
N ALA A 51 -1.99 -13.09 13.89
CA ALA A 51 -0.60 -13.33 13.52
C ALA A 51 -0.30 -12.78 12.11
N GLU A 52 -1.18 -13.06 11.15
CA GLU A 52 -1.07 -12.51 9.79
C GLU A 52 -1.18 -10.98 9.78
N LEU A 53 -2.13 -10.42 10.54
CA LEU A 53 -2.30 -8.97 10.64
C LEU A 53 -1.06 -8.30 11.23
N THR A 54 -0.41 -8.93 12.21
CA THR A 54 0.85 -8.44 12.79
C THR A 54 1.95 -8.37 11.74
N GLY A 55 2.07 -9.40 10.89
CA GLY A 55 3.00 -9.41 9.76
C GLY A 55 2.70 -8.28 8.77
N SER A 56 1.43 -8.14 8.37
CA SER A 56 0.99 -7.09 7.46
C SER A 56 1.24 -5.67 7.98
N VAL A 57 0.96 -5.41 9.26
CA VAL A 57 1.26 -4.12 9.89
C VAL A 57 2.78 -3.86 9.93
N SER A 58 3.60 -4.90 10.14
CA SER A 58 5.06 -4.77 10.11
C SER A 58 5.58 -4.46 8.71
N HIS A 59 5.03 -5.08 7.67
CA HIS A 59 5.34 -4.76 6.27
C HIS A 59 4.93 -3.32 5.91
N LEU A 60 3.71 -2.90 6.30
CA LEU A 60 3.28 -1.51 6.10
C LEU A 60 4.26 -0.54 6.75
N HIS A 61 4.69 -0.80 7.98
CA HIS A 61 5.66 0.05 8.67
C HIS A 61 6.94 0.22 7.85
N VAL A 62 7.53 -0.88 7.37
CA VAL A 62 8.73 -0.88 6.52
C VAL A 62 8.49 -0.13 5.21
N HIS A 63 7.39 -0.41 4.49
CA HIS A 63 7.08 0.27 3.23
C HIS A 63 6.87 1.77 3.39
N THR A 64 6.44 2.24 4.57
CA THR A 64 6.17 3.65 4.84
C THR A 64 7.34 4.44 5.43
N GLU A 65 8.46 3.79 5.75
CA GLU A 65 9.58 4.43 6.46
C GLU A 65 10.23 5.55 5.64
N ASP A 66 10.59 5.28 4.39
CA ASP A 66 11.25 6.23 3.47
C ASP A 66 10.32 6.73 2.34
N LEU A 67 9.06 6.27 2.34
CA LEU A 67 8.11 6.59 1.27
C LEU A 67 7.78 8.09 1.15
N PRO A 68 7.62 8.86 2.24
CA PRO A 68 7.36 10.30 2.15
C PRO A 68 8.44 11.04 1.37
N GLU A 69 9.71 10.70 1.58
CA GLU A 69 10.86 11.28 0.89
C GLU A 69 10.83 10.94 -0.60
N LEU A 70 10.58 9.67 -0.95
CA LEU A 70 10.47 9.25 -2.34
C LEU A 70 9.31 9.95 -3.08
N ILE A 71 8.16 10.12 -2.40
CA ILE A 71 7.03 10.88 -2.94
C ILE A 71 7.41 12.35 -3.12
N GLN A 72 8.13 12.93 -2.18
CA GLN A 72 8.56 14.32 -2.25
C GLN A 72 9.54 14.56 -3.40
N ASP A 73 10.52 13.67 -3.59
CA ASP A 73 11.46 13.72 -4.72
C ASP A 73 10.73 13.65 -6.07
N GLU A 74 9.72 12.77 -6.16
CA GLU A 74 8.89 12.67 -7.35
C GLU A 74 8.09 13.96 -7.61
N ILE A 75 7.51 14.56 -6.57
CA ILE A 75 6.80 15.84 -6.68
C ILE A 75 7.74 16.96 -7.17
N PHE A 76 8.98 17.01 -6.68
CA PHE A 76 9.96 18.00 -7.13
C PHE A 76 10.45 17.78 -8.57
N ALA A 77 10.38 16.54 -9.07
CA ALA A 77 10.73 16.22 -10.44
C ALA A 77 9.60 16.55 -11.44
N LEU A 78 8.38 16.83 -10.97
CA LEU A 78 7.29 17.25 -11.83
C LEU A 78 7.63 18.60 -12.51
N PRO A 79 7.25 18.77 -13.80
CA PRO A 79 7.43 20.05 -14.47
C PRO A 79 6.64 21.13 -13.73
N SER A 80 7.34 22.15 -13.23
CA SER A 80 6.71 23.33 -12.65
C SER A 80 6.21 24.24 -13.79
N ASP A 81 4.90 24.49 -13.87
CA ASP A 81 4.28 25.47 -14.78
C ASP A 81 4.60 26.92 -14.37
N LEU A 82 5.88 27.25 -14.17
CA LEU A 82 6.35 28.60 -13.84
C LEU A 82 7.55 28.96 -14.73
N GLU A 83 7.28 29.27 -16.00
CA GLU A 83 8.00 30.29 -16.78
C GLU A 83 7.30 30.50 -18.13
N ASN A 84 6.29 31.37 -18.14
CA ASN A 84 5.89 32.17 -19.29
C ASN A 84 5.20 33.43 -18.73
N ASP A 85 6.00 34.38 -18.25
CA ASP A 85 5.63 35.79 -18.16
C ASP A 85 6.87 36.65 -18.53
#